data_AF-A0A2N0VC15-F1
#
_entry.id   AF-A0A2N0VC15-F1
#
_cell.length_a   1.000
_cell.length_b   1.000
_cell.length_c   1.000
_cell.angle_alpha   90.00
_cell.angle_beta   90.00
_cell.angle_gamma   90.00
#
_symmetry.space_group_name_H-M   'P 1'
#
loop_
_entity.id
_entity.type
_entity.pdbx_description
1 polymer ?
#
loop_
_entity_poly.entity_id
_entity_poly.type
_entity_poly.pdbx_seq_one_letter_code
_entity_poly.pdbx_strand_id
1 'polypeptide(L)' 'MSDEELKVLEKDVKKAKRIASEAASVLHDLIEDRLPDAYGELMGIAQATYDACKAWDDANKKFLAASKETA' A
#
# COMPACT_ATOMS: atom_id res chain seq x y z
N MET A 1 -3.50 16.90 17.41
CA MET A 1 -2.30 16.74 16.56
C MET A 1 -1.94 18.10 15.96
N SER A 2 -0.67 18.38 15.67
CA SER A 2 -0.29 19.63 15.00
C SER A 2 -0.49 19.54 13.48
N ASP A 3 -0.61 20.69 12.81
CA ASP A 3 -0.70 20.76 11.34
C ASP A 3 0.53 20.15 10.65
N GLU A 4 1.70 20.24 11.29
CA GLU A 4 2.93 19.63 10.77
C GLU A 4 2.90 18.11 10.87
N GLU A 5 2.44 17.56 12.00
CA GLU A 5 2.26 16.12 12.18
C GLU A 5 1.21 15.56 11.20
N LEU A 6 0.14 16.31 10.93
CA LEU A 6 -0.90 15.91 9.99
C LEU A 6 -0.36 15.84 8.55
N LYS A 7 0.47 16.80 8.14
CA LYS A 7 1.15 16.79 6.83
C LYS A 7 2.10 15.61 6.68
N VAL A 8 2.79 15.22 7.76
CA VAL A 8 3.65 14.02 7.74
C VAL A 8 2.81 12.77 7.48
N LEU A 9 1.70 12.59 8.21
CA LEU A 9 0.80 11.44 7.98
C LEU A 9 0.23 11.43 6.56
N GLU A 10 -0.18 12.58 6.02
CA GLU A 10 -0.67 12.67 4.64
C GLU A 10 0.39 12.23 3.61
N LYS A 11 1.65 12.65 3.83
CA LYS A 11 2.78 12.25 2.98
C LYS A 11 3.04 10.75 3.08
N ASP A 12 2.95 10.18 4.27
CA ASP A 12 3.13 8.74 4.49
C ASP A 12 2.05 7.93 3.78
N VAL A 13 0.78 8.37 3.81
CA VAL A 13 -0.31 7.76 3.04
C VAL A 13 -0.01 7.78 1.53
N LYS A 14 0.43 8.92 0.99
CA LYS A 14 0.75 9.04 -0.44
C LYS A 14 1.91 8.13 -0.84
N LYS A 15 2.94 8.04 0.00
CA LYS A 15 4.09 7.16 -0.22
C LYS A 15 3.66 5.69 -0.18
N ALA A 16 2.89 5.28 0.83
CA ALA A 16 2.42 3.90 0.97
C ALA A 16 1.49 3.51 -0.19
N LYS A 17 0.62 4.42 -0.64
CA LYS A 17 -0.25 4.20 -1.79
C LYS A 17 0.55 3.91 -3.07
N ARG A 18 1.62 4.68 -3.31
CA ARG A 18 2.50 4.45 -4.47
C ARG A 18 3.10 3.04 -4.44
N ILE A 19 3.63 2.63 -3.28
CA ILE A 19 4.23 1.30 -3.10
C ILE A 19 3.18 0.19 -3.31
N ALA A 20 1.97 0.35 -2.76
CA ALA A 20 0.88 -0.60 -2.95
C ALA A 20 0.48 -0.73 -4.44
N SER A 21 0.42 0.39 -5.18
CA SER A 21 0.14 0.37 -6.61
C SER A 21 1.25 -0.29 -7.42
N GLU A 22 2.52 -0.03 -7.08
CA GLU A 22 3.67 -0.69 -7.72
C GLU A 22 3.62 -2.22 -7.47
N ALA A 23 3.36 -2.66 -6.24
CA ALA A 23 3.24 -4.07 -5.91
C ALA A 23 2.01 -4.74 -6.58
N ALA A 24 0.92 -3.99 -6.79
CA ALA A 24 -0.23 -4.49 -7.53
C ALA A 24 0.09 -4.69 -9.03
N SER A 25 0.88 -3.81 -9.63
CA SER A 25 1.36 -3.97 -11.02
C SER A 25 2.20 -5.24 -11.15
N VAL A 26 3.11 -5.50 -10.21
CA VAL A 26 3.93 -6.73 -10.23
C VAL A 26 3.07 -7.99 -10.16
N LEU A 27 2.01 -7.98 -9.32
CA LEU A 27 1.08 -9.11 -9.24
C LEU A 27 0.26 -9.29 -10.52
N HIS A 28 -0.16 -8.19 -11.13
CA HIS A 28 -0.84 -8.19 -12.44
C HIS A 28 0.04 -8.85 -13.51
N ASP A 29 1.29 -8.40 -13.63
CA ASP A 29 2.22 -8.93 -14.64
C ASP A 29 2.52 -10.43 -14.43
N LEU A 30 2.57 -10.89 -13.17
CA LEU A 30 2.67 -12.32 -12.88
C LEU A 30 1.46 -13.08 -13.46
N ILE A 31 0.24 -12.60 -13.18
CA ILE A 31 -0.99 -13.28 -13.54
C ILE A 31 -1.23 -13.26 -15.05
N GLU A 32 -0.98 -12.12 -15.71
CA GLU A 32 -1.27 -11.94 -17.13
C GLU A 32 -0.21 -12.57 -18.05
N ASP A 33 1.08 -12.45 -17.70
CA ASP A 33 2.16 -12.75 -18.65
C ASP A 33 2.98 -14.00 -18.31
N ARG A 34 3.00 -14.44 -17.05
CA ARG A 34 4.03 -15.38 -16.57
C ARG A 34 3.50 -16.72 -16.09
N LEU A 35 2.20 -16.83 -15.84
CA LEU A 35 1.57 -18.11 -15.49
C LEU A 35 1.26 -18.95 -16.76
N PRO A 36 1.36 -20.29 -16.69
CA PRO A 36 1.61 -21.11 -15.49
C PRO A 36 3.09 -21.30 -15.12
N ASP A 37 4.04 -20.91 -15.98
CA ASP A 37 5.46 -21.24 -15.82
C ASP A 37 6.09 -20.66 -14.54
N ALA A 38 5.65 -19.48 -14.10
CA ALA A 38 6.13 -18.81 -12.89
C ALA A 38 5.27 -19.07 -11.63
N TYR A 39 4.50 -20.17 -11.55
CA TYR A 39 3.58 -20.42 -10.43
C TYR A 39 4.26 -20.41 -9.04
N GLY A 40 5.55 -20.76 -8.96
CA GLY A 40 6.31 -20.76 -7.71
C GLY A 40 6.48 -19.37 -7.07
N GLU A 41 6.29 -18.29 -7.84
CA GLU A 41 6.39 -16.91 -7.35
C GLU A 41 5.08 -16.38 -6.78
N LEU A 42 3.95 -17.05 -7.06
CA LEU A 42 2.61 -16.57 -6.75
C LEU A 42 2.43 -16.21 -5.28
N MET A 43 2.84 -17.09 -4.37
CA MET A 43 2.66 -16.86 -2.94
C MET A 43 3.53 -15.70 -2.44
N GLY A 44 4.76 -15.57 -2.95
CA GLY A 44 5.67 -14.49 -2.56
C GLY A 44 5.19 -13.14 -3.05
N ILE A 45 4.81 -13.04 -4.33
CA ILE A 45 4.30 -11.79 -4.92
C ILE A 45 2.96 -11.41 -4.29
N ALA A 46 2.03 -12.35 -4.13
CA ALA A 46 0.74 -12.08 -3.50
C ALA A 46 0.90 -11.58 -2.04
N GLN A 47 1.80 -12.18 -1.26
CA GLN A 47 2.06 -11.74 0.11
C GLN A 47 2.65 -10.32 0.13
N ALA A 48 3.63 -10.03 -0.73
CA ALA A 48 4.21 -8.70 -0.84
C ALA A 48 3.18 -7.63 -1.23
N THR A 49 2.28 -7.94 -2.18
CA THR A 49 1.18 -7.05 -2.55
C THR A 49 0.20 -6.84 -1.41
N TYR A 50 -0.17 -7.91 -0.68
CA TYR A 50 -1.02 -7.81 0.51
C TYR A 50 -0.40 -6.90 1.57
N ASP A 51 0.87 -7.10 1.91
CA ASP A 51 1.56 -6.32 2.94
C ASP A 51 1.67 -4.84 2.55
N ALA A 52 1.94 -4.54 1.27
CA ALA A 52 1.97 -3.16 0.78
C ALA A 52 0.58 -2.49 0.87
N CYS A 53 -0.47 -3.19 0.46
CA CYS A 53 -1.85 -2.71 0.57
C CYS A 53 -2.27 -2.48 2.03
N LYS A 54 -1.90 -3.40 2.93
CA LYS A 54 -2.17 -3.27 4.36
C LYS A 54 -1.41 -2.10 4.97
N ALA A 55 -0.15 -1.90 4.61
CA ALA A 55 0.63 -0.76 5.08
C ALA A 55 0.01 0.59 4.66
N TRP A 56 -0.52 0.66 3.43
CA TRP A 56 -1.28 1.84 2.99
C TRP A 56 -2.57 2.04 3.81
N ASP A 57 -3.34 0.98 4.02
CA ASP A 57 -4.59 1.05 4.80
C ASP A 57 -4.33 1.49 6.25
N ASP A 58 -3.30 0.94 6.90
CA ASP A 58 -2.89 1.33 8.25
C ASP A 58 -2.46 2.80 8.32
N ALA A 59 -1.69 3.29 7.35
CA ALA A 59 -1.31 4.70 7.26
C ALA A 59 -2.54 5.59 7.04
N ASN A 60 -3.46 5.17 6.16
CA ASN A 60 -4.66 5.92 5.82
C ASN A 60 -5.61 6.02 7.01
N LYS A 61 -5.80 4.93 7.77
CA LYS A 61 -6.57 4.94 9.02
C LYS A 61 -6.02 5.92 10.04
N LYS A 62 -4.69 5.94 10.23
CA LYS A 62 -4.01 6.90 11.14
C LYS A 62 -4.24 8.34 10.69
N PHE A 63 -4.04 8.63 9.41
CA PHE A 63 -4.28 9.97 8.86
C PHE A 63 -5.74 10.41 9.02
N LEU A 64 -6.70 9.55 8.69
CA LEU A 64 -8.13 9.86 8.79
C LEU A 64 -8.59 10.06 10.24
N ALA A 65 -8.06 9.27 11.19
CA ALA A 65 -8.35 9.45 12.61
C ALA A 65 -7.88 10.84 13.08
N ALA A 66 -6.62 11.18 12.78
CA ALA A 66 -6.06 12.48 13.17
C ALA A 66 -6.71 13.68 12.46
N SER A 67 -7.12 13.51 11.21
CA SER A 67 -7.82 14.55 10.43
C SER A 67 -9.17 14.90 11.05
N LYS A 68 -9.87 13.91 11.62
CA LYS A 68 -11.16 14.13 12.30
C LYS A 68 -11.02 14.81 13.66
N GLU A 69 -9.91 14.58 14.36
CA GLU A 69 -9.63 15.22 15.66
C GLU A 69 -9.21 16.70 15.53
N THR A 70 -8.86 17.12 14.32
CA THR A 70 -8.38 18.49 14.02
C THR A 70 -9.46 19.34 13.32
N ALA A 71 -10.62 18.75 12.99
CA ALA A 71 -11.78 19.39 12.36
C ALA A 71 -12.82 19.83 13.39
#